data_AF-A0A0Q8W8T5-F1
#
_entry.id   AF-A0A0Q8W8T5-F1
#
_cell.length_a   1.000
_cell.length_b   1.000
_cell.length_c   1.000
_cell.angle_alpha   90.00
_cell.angle_beta   90.00
_cell.angle_gamma   90.00
#
_symmetry.space_group_name_H-M   'P 1'
#
loop_
_entity.id
_entity.type
_entity.pdbx_description
1 polymer ?
#
loop_
_entity_poly.entity_id
_entity_poly.type
_entity_poly.pdbx_seq_one_letter_code
_entity_poly.pdbx_strand_id
1 'polypeptide(L)'
;MRDVADPSVGRQPVKAADGTPMEAIDWMLIPGTREAVVQDSSGRVFMTNPDKPEAAPTPLGTYGRINGFVPTTSVLTLPDNNSSGIRLLDPLHGISRTVPRKDLPAEDSEAYALQQLSLDESGSAVVVEWSPSGDDGSYRIAVIGRGKPRYLLATKPGQADNASICLAPDGGHVAVVVQPAHAKADGYPVQPSAGDMTTYIADTSGGSVVEARGAQPQWCSSGPTSNAVSADGP
;
A
#
# COMPACT_ATOMS: atom_id res chain seq x y z
N MET A 1 17.64 27.85 -2.98
CA MET A 1 17.15 26.62 -2.32
C MET A 1 17.02 26.95 -0.84
N ARG A 2 15.84 26.78 -0.23
CA ARG A 2 15.67 26.99 1.21
C ARG A 2 16.02 25.68 1.91
N ASP A 3 16.82 25.75 2.98
CA ASP A 3 17.13 24.58 3.78
C ASP A 3 15.90 24.22 4.62
N VAL A 4 15.32 23.04 4.39
CA VAL A 4 14.16 22.57 5.16
C VAL A 4 14.49 22.33 6.64
N ALA A 5 15.76 22.15 6.98
CA ALA A 5 16.22 22.04 8.37
C ALA A 5 16.34 23.40 9.07
N ASP A 6 16.39 24.51 8.32
CA ASP A 6 16.47 25.85 8.90
C ASP A 6 15.12 26.23 9.56
N PRO A 7 15.07 26.43 10.88
CA PRO A 7 13.84 26.77 11.60
C PRO A 7 13.26 28.13 11.20
N SER A 8 14.03 28.99 10.51
CA SER A 8 13.54 30.24 9.94
C SER A 8 12.65 30.03 8.71
N VAL A 9 12.71 28.85 8.10
CA VAL A 9 11.77 28.41 7.07
C VAL A 9 10.49 28.01 7.76
N GLY A 10 9.58 28.97 7.93
CA GLY A 10 8.28 28.76 8.59
C GLY A 10 7.55 27.55 8.01
N ARG A 11 7.54 26.45 8.77
CA ARG A 11 6.81 25.23 8.42
C ARG A 11 5.34 25.42 8.76
N GLN A 12 4.47 25.16 7.79
CA GLN A 12 3.03 25.24 8.02
C GLN A 12 2.44 23.82 8.05
N PRO A 13 1.71 23.45 9.11
CA PRO A 13 1.04 22.17 9.15
C PRO A 13 -0.14 22.17 8.17
N VAL A 14 -0.42 21.00 7.58
CA VAL A 14 -1.76 20.76 7.01
C VAL A 14 -2.75 20.82 8.16
N LYS A 15 -3.82 21.59 8.00
CA LYS A 15 -4.83 21.79 9.05
C LYS A 15 -6.05 20.92 8.81
N ALA A 16 -6.64 20.40 9.89
CA ALA A 16 -7.95 19.79 9.88
C ALA A 16 -9.06 20.85 9.66
N ALA A 17 -10.31 20.39 9.50
CA ALA A 17 -11.46 21.26 9.26
C ALA A 17 -11.73 22.27 10.41
N ASP A 18 -11.29 21.96 11.63
CA ASP A 18 -11.37 22.84 12.80
C ASP A 18 -10.19 23.82 12.93
N GLY A 19 -9.25 23.79 11.97
CA GLY A 19 -8.07 24.65 11.95
C GLY A 19 -6.89 24.16 12.78
N THR A 20 -7.01 23.03 13.49
CA THR A 20 -5.91 22.42 14.24
C THR A 20 -4.94 21.69 13.29
N PRO A 21 -3.65 21.53 13.65
CA PRO A 21 -2.72 20.70 12.90
C PRO A 21 -3.26 19.26 12.76
N MET A 22 -3.29 18.74 11.53
CA MET A 22 -3.73 17.38 11.26
C MET A 22 -2.66 16.38 11.69
N GLU A 23 -3.05 15.38 12.47
CA GLU A 23 -2.23 14.21 12.77
C GLU A 23 -2.45 13.16 11.67
N ALA A 24 -1.52 13.10 10.72
CA ALA A 24 -1.56 12.17 9.60
C ALA A 24 -0.98 10.81 10.00
N ILE A 25 -1.72 9.73 9.73
CA ILE A 25 -1.25 8.36 9.89
C ILE A 25 -0.77 7.75 8.57
N ASP A 26 -1.19 8.31 7.44
CA ASP A 26 -0.75 7.91 6.10
C ASP A 26 -0.89 9.09 5.13
N TRP A 27 -0.03 9.16 4.11
CA TRP A 27 -0.09 10.19 3.08
C TRP A 27 0.66 9.80 1.80
N MET A 28 0.21 10.30 0.66
CA MET A 28 0.81 10.02 -0.64
C MET A 28 0.60 11.19 -1.62
N LEU A 29 1.60 11.49 -2.46
CA LEU A 29 1.41 12.42 -3.58
C LEU A 29 0.57 11.78 -4.69
N ILE A 30 -0.38 12.54 -5.24
CA ILE A 30 -1.18 12.09 -6.38
C ILE A 30 -0.29 12.14 -7.63
N PRO A 31 -0.07 11.00 -8.33
CA PRO A 31 0.81 10.93 -9.49
C PRO A 31 0.49 11.98 -10.56
N GLY A 32 1.53 12.61 -11.10
CA GLY A 32 1.41 13.64 -12.14
C GLY A 32 0.89 15.00 -11.65
N THR A 33 0.70 15.18 -10.34
CA THR A 33 0.19 16.43 -9.77
C THR A 33 1.07 16.98 -8.65
N ARG A 34 0.65 18.11 -8.08
CA ARG A 34 1.21 18.70 -6.85
C ARG A 34 0.26 18.55 -5.67
N GLU A 35 -0.75 17.68 -5.80
CA GLU A 35 -1.72 17.39 -4.75
C GLU A 35 -1.29 16.14 -3.96
N ALA A 36 -1.76 16.01 -2.73
CA ALA A 36 -1.53 14.88 -1.86
C ALA A 36 -2.86 14.35 -1.32
N VAL A 37 -2.91 13.05 -1.06
CA VAL A 37 -3.93 12.43 -0.21
C VAL A 37 -3.33 12.23 1.17
N VAL A 38 -4.12 12.54 2.21
CA VAL A 38 -3.73 12.38 3.61
C VAL A 38 -4.85 11.66 4.35
N GLN A 39 -4.48 10.68 5.19
CA GLN A 39 -5.38 10.02 6.12
C GLN A 39 -5.06 10.44 7.55
N ASP A 40 -6.07 10.88 8.30
CA ASP A 40 -5.91 11.22 9.71
C ASP A 40 -6.10 10.01 10.65
N SER A 41 -5.78 10.19 11.93
CA SER A 41 -5.90 9.16 12.96
C SER A 41 -7.33 8.64 13.21
N SER A 42 -8.36 9.33 12.70
CA SER A 42 -9.75 8.87 12.72
C SER A 42 -10.16 8.10 11.45
N GLY A 43 -9.23 7.89 10.52
CA GLY A 43 -9.45 7.22 9.25
C GLY A 43 -10.09 8.10 8.18
N ARG A 44 -10.26 9.41 8.42
CA ARG A 44 -10.77 10.32 7.39
C ARG A 44 -9.67 10.60 6.37
N VAL A 45 -10.05 10.60 5.10
CA VAL A 45 -9.15 10.82 3.97
C VAL A 45 -9.49 12.15 3.31
N PHE A 46 -8.45 12.93 3.01
CA PHE A 46 -8.55 14.26 2.43
C PHE A 46 -7.59 14.41 1.25
N MET A 47 -7.95 15.27 0.30
CA MET A 47 -7.02 15.83 -0.69
C MET A 47 -6.53 17.20 -0.21
N THR A 48 -5.24 17.45 -0.33
CA THR A 48 -4.60 18.72 0.05
C THR A 48 -3.54 19.13 -0.97
N ASN A 49 -3.26 20.42 -1.06
CA ASN A 49 -2.19 20.96 -1.89
C ASN A 49 -1.06 21.49 -0.97
N PRO A 50 0.09 20.82 -0.90
CA PRO A 50 1.22 21.27 -0.07
C PRO A 50 1.77 22.66 -0.43
N ASP A 51 1.52 23.17 -1.63
CA ASP A 51 1.89 24.53 -2.03
C ASP A 51 0.87 25.60 -1.62
N LYS A 52 -0.30 25.19 -1.12
CA LYS A 52 -1.37 26.06 -0.62
C LYS A 52 -1.79 25.62 0.79
N PRO A 53 -0.88 25.68 1.78
CA PRO A 53 -1.12 25.18 3.15
C PRO A 53 -2.29 25.86 3.87
N GLU A 54 -2.71 27.05 3.43
CA GLU A 54 -3.89 27.77 3.91
C GLU A 54 -5.22 27.29 3.32
N ALA A 55 -5.19 26.52 2.23
CA ALA A 55 -6.39 25.99 1.61
C ALA A 55 -6.99 24.86 2.47
N ALA A 56 -8.31 24.89 2.66
CA ALA A 56 -9.01 23.84 3.40
C ALA A 56 -8.89 22.50 2.65
N PRO A 57 -8.55 21.38 3.32
CA PRO A 57 -8.52 20.07 2.67
C PRO A 57 -9.89 19.67 2.13
N THR A 58 -9.89 19.02 0.96
CA THR A 58 -11.11 18.50 0.36
C THR A 58 -11.40 17.10 0.92
N PRO A 59 -12.55 16.87 1.59
CA PRO A 59 -12.87 15.56 2.15
C PRO A 59 -13.16 14.54 1.05
N LEU A 60 -12.57 13.35 1.17
CA LEU A 60 -12.73 12.21 0.24
C LEU A 60 -13.51 11.04 0.83
N GLY A 61 -13.73 11.04 2.15
CA GLY A 61 -14.49 10.03 2.89
C GLY A 61 -13.73 9.52 4.12
N THR A 62 -14.22 8.43 4.70
CA THR A 62 -13.57 7.71 5.80
C THR A 62 -13.24 6.32 5.32
N TYR A 63 -12.03 5.83 5.56
CA TYR A 63 -11.58 4.50 5.13
C TYR A 63 -10.64 3.91 6.18
N GLY A 64 -10.52 2.58 6.21
CA GLY A 64 -9.64 1.91 7.16
C GLY A 64 -8.14 2.19 6.94
N ARG A 65 -7.73 2.34 5.68
CA ARG A 65 -6.35 2.66 5.26
C ARG A 65 -6.32 3.13 3.82
N ILE A 66 -5.22 3.75 3.40
CA ILE A 66 -4.89 3.93 1.99
C ILE A 66 -4.13 2.70 1.49
N ASN A 67 -4.56 2.08 0.37
CA ASN A 67 -3.81 0.96 -0.22
C ASN A 67 -2.75 1.45 -1.23
N GLY A 68 -2.99 2.62 -1.86
CA GLY A 68 -2.07 3.24 -2.83
C GLY A 68 -2.74 3.58 -4.17
N PHE A 69 -2.00 4.24 -5.05
CA PHE A 69 -2.46 4.57 -6.41
C PHE A 69 -2.28 3.40 -7.37
N VAL A 70 -3.22 3.25 -8.30
CA VAL A 70 -3.03 2.47 -9.53
C VAL A 70 -1.85 3.10 -10.29
N PRO A 71 -0.80 2.34 -10.64
CA PRO A 71 0.41 2.89 -11.23
C PRO A 71 0.11 3.81 -12.41
N THR A 72 0.84 4.92 -12.50
CA THR A 72 0.73 5.95 -13.56
C THR A 72 -0.60 6.72 -13.62
N THR A 73 -1.55 6.46 -12.71
CA THR A 73 -2.84 7.17 -12.66
C THR A 73 -3.04 7.97 -11.36
N SER A 74 -4.09 8.80 -11.31
CA SER A 74 -4.59 9.41 -10.08
C SER A 74 -5.58 8.52 -9.30
N VAL A 75 -5.85 7.30 -9.74
CA VAL A 75 -6.87 6.44 -9.13
C VAL A 75 -6.33 5.80 -7.85
N LEU A 76 -6.87 6.21 -6.72
CA LEU A 76 -6.59 5.68 -5.40
C LEU A 76 -7.38 4.38 -5.16
N THR A 77 -6.72 3.40 -4.56
CA THR A 77 -7.33 2.16 -4.09
C THR A 77 -7.53 2.22 -2.58
N LEU A 78 -8.72 1.86 -2.12
CA LEU A 78 -9.15 1.93 -0.73
C LEU A 78 -9.97 0.67 -0.38
N PRO A 79 -9.95 0.15 0.85
CA PRO A 79 -10.93 -0.84 1.28
C PRO A 79 -12.34 -0.23 1.25
N ASP A 80 -13.36 -0.98 0.82
CA ASP A 80 -14.74 -0.50 0.92
C ASP A 80 -15.27 -0.70 2.36
N ASN A 81 -15.88 0.33 2.95
CA ASN A 81 -16.24 0.35 4.38
C ASN A 81 -17.30 -0.70 4.79
N ASN A 82 -18.02 -1.22 3.80
CA ASN A 82 -19.04 -2.24 3.97
C ASN A 82 -18.52 -3.66 3.69
N SER A 83 -17.19 -3.82 3.59
CA SER A 83 -16.54 -5.08 3.22
C SER A 83 -16.97 -5.62 1.85
N SER A 84 -17.58 -4.79 0.99
CA SER A 84 -18.12 -5.23 -0.31
C SER A 84 -17.07 -5.35 -1.41
N GLY A 85 -15.82 -4.98 -1.13
CA GLY A 85 -14.69 -5.10 -2.05
C GLY A 85 -13.71 -3.96 -1.91
N ILE A 86 -13.26 -3.44 -3.06
CA ILE A 86 -12.24 -2.39 -3.13
C ILE A 86 -12.83 -1.18 -3.81
N ARG A 87 -12.69 -0.02 -3.16
CA ARG A 87 -13.06 1.27 -3.68
C ARG A 87 -11.93 1.81 -4.56
N LEU A 88 -12.31 2.27 -5.75
CA LEU A 88 -11.46 3.03 -6.66
C LEU A 88 -11.98 4.45 -6.71
N LEU A 89 -11.12 5.38 -6.31
CA LEU A 89 -11.45 6.79 -6.18
C LEU A 89 -10.44 7.61 -6.98
N ASP A 90 -10.91 8.40 -7.93
CA ASP A 90 -10.12 9.48 -8.53
C ASP A 90 -10.40 10.79 -7.77
N PRO A 91 -9.48 11.23 -6.90
CA PRO A 91 -9.69 12.42 -6.08
C PRO A 91 -9.74 13.71 -6.90
N LEU A 92 -9.18 13.72 -8.11
CA LEU A 92 -9.13 14.90 -8.98
C LEU A 92 -10.44 15.09 -9.76
N HIS A 93 -11.04 13.98 -10.20
CA HIS A 93 -12.23 14.00 -11.04
C HIS A 93 -13.52 13.60 -10.30
N GLY A 94 -13.41 13.20 -9.03
CA GLY A 94 -14.54 12.75 -8.21
C GLY A 94 -15.17 11.43 -8.68
N ILE A 95 -14.45 10.66 -9.51
CA ILE A 95 -14.94 9.37 -10.01
C ILE A 95 -14.75 8.33 -8.91
N SER A 96 -15.82 7.61 -8.57
CA SER A 96 -15.80 6.57 -7.55
C SER A 96 -16.53 5.32 -8.02
N ARG A 97 -15.88 4.16 -7.96
CA ARG A 97 -16.50 2.85 -8.22
C ARG A 97 -16.00 1.78 -7.25
N THR A 98 -16.80 0.76 -7.01
CA THR A 98 -16.36 -0.43 -6.25
C THR A 98 -16.03 -1.55 -7.23
N VAL A 99 -14.92 -2.25 -7.00
CA VAL A 99 -14.67 -3.61 -7.50
C VAL A 99 -15.25 -4.57 -6.48
N PRO A 100 -16.36 -5.27 -6.78
CA PRO A 100 -17.01 -6.18 -5.84
C PRO A 100 -16.06 -7.28 -5.37
N ARG A 101 -16.19 -7.69 -4.10
CA ARG A 101 -15.38 -8.75 -3.50
C ARG A 101 -15.49 -10.08 -4.24
N LYS A 102 -16.68 -10.44 -4.72
CA LYS A 102 -16.92 -11.64 -5.55
C LYS A 102 -16.12 -11.67 -6.86
N ASP A 103 -15.69 -10.49 -7.33
CA ASP A 103 -14.87 -10.36 -8.53
C ASP A 103 -13.37 -10.39 -8.17
N LEU A 104 -13.05 -10.58 -6.87
CA LEU A 104 -11.71 -10.84 -6.34
C LEU A 104 -11.53 -12.36 -6.06
N PRO A 105 -10.33 -12.92 -6.28
CA PRO A 105 -10.02 -14.36 -6.15
C PRO A 105 -10.26 -15.02 -4.80
N ALA A 106 -10.21 -14.24 -3.72
CA ALA A 106 -9.99 -14.75 -2.38
C ALA A 106 -11.20 -15.50 -1.79
N GLU A 107 -12.34 -15.54 -2.48
CA GLU A 107 -13.54 -16.22 -1.98
C GLU A 107 -13.57 -17.74 -2.21
N ASP A 108 -12.70 -18.30 -3.07
CA ASP A 108 -12.71 -19.75 -3.33
C ASP A 108 -12.06 -20.57 -2.19
N SER A 109 -11.39 -19.94 -1.22
CA SER A 109 -10.94 -20.61 0.00
C SER A 109 -11.15 -19.74 1.23
N GLU A 110 -12.07 -20.12 2.11
CA GLU A 110 -12.36 -19.43 3.39
C GLU A 110 -11.14 -19.28 4.33
N ALA A 111 -9.98 -19.80 3.93
CA ALA A 111 -8.74 -19.76 4.70
C ALA A 111 -7.88 -18.51 4.46
N TYR A 112 -8.09 -17.73 3.37
CA TYR A 112 -7.19 -16.62 3.01
C TYR A 112 -7.89 -15.25 3.09
N ALA A 113 -7.27 -14.31 3.81
CA ALA A 113 -7.67 -12.91 3.91
C ALA A 113 -6.81 -12.02 2.98
N LEU A 114 -7.46 -11.08 2.29
CA LEU A 114 -6.77 -10.10 1.45
C LEU A 114 -5.99 -9.09 2.32
N GLN A 115 -4.67 -9.11 2.24
CA GLN A 115 -3.79 -8.17 2.94
C GLN A 115 -3.50 -6.92 2.11
N GLN A 116 -3.16 -7.10 0.83
CA GLN A 116 -2.79 -6.01 -0.06
C GLN A 116 -3.33 -6.25 -1.47
N LEU A 117 -3.62 -5.16 -2.19
CA LEU A 117 -4.06 -5.17 -3.58
C LEU A 117 -3.36 -4.02 -4.31
N SER A 118 -2.85 -4.28 -5.51
CA SER A 118 -2.43 -3.27 -6.47
C SER A 118 -3.13 -3.54 -7.80
N LEU A 119 -3.82 -2.56 -8.36
CA LEU A 119 -4.52 -2.67 -9.63
C LEU A 119 -3.73 -1.97 -10.73
N ASP A 120 -3.86 -2.44 -11.97
CA ASP A 120 -3.44 -1.73 -13.17
C ASP A 120 -4.62 -1.00 -13.84
N GLU A 121 -4.33 -0.26 -14.91
CA GLU A 121 -5.37 0.46 -15.68
C GLU A 121 -6.36 -0.48 -16.40
N SER A 122 -5.94 -1.70 -16.71
CA SER A 122 -6.78 -2.71 -17.36
C SER A 122 -7.81 -3.34 -16.41
N GLY A 123 -7.68 -3.08 -15.11
CA GLY A 123 -8.44 -3.72 -14.03
C GLY A 123 -7.89 -5.08 -13.62
N SER A 124 -6.72 -5.47 -14.14
CA SER A 124 -5.95 -6.58 -13.58
C SER A 124 -5.34 -6.15 -12.25
N ALA A 125 -5.10 -7.09 -11.35
CA ALA A 125 -4.58 -6.81 -10.04
C ALA A 125 -3.51 -7.80 -9.60
N VAL A 126 -2.64 -7.37 -8.72
CA VAL A 126 -1.82 -8.26 -7.90
C VAL A 126 -2.33 -8.17 -6.47
N VAL A 127 -2.48 -9.32 -5.82
CA VAL A 127 -2.93 -9.43 -4.43
C VAL A 127 -1.91 -10.14 -3.57
N VAL A 128 -1.85 -9.72 -2.30
CA VAL A 128 -1.27 -10.49 -1.21
C VAL A 128 -2.42 -11.05 -0.40
N GLU A 129 -2.45 -12.37 -0.29
CA GLU A 129 -3.38 -13.13 0.52
C GLU A 129 -2.62 -13.73 1.71
N TRP A 130 -3.22 -13.71 2.89
CA TRP A 130 -2.67 -14.32 4.10
C TRP A 130 -3.63 -15.35 4.67
N SER A 131 -3.12 -16.51 5.06
CA SER A 131 -3.89 -17.55 5.72
C SER A 131 -3.27 -17.93 7.06
N PRO A 132 -4.04 -17.93 8.16
CA PRO A 132 -3.58 -18.45 9.44
C PRO A 132 -3.42 -19.97 9.39
N SER A 133 -2.41 -20.48 10.07
CA SER A 133 -2.11 -21.91 10.22
C SER A 133 -1.52 -22.18 11.60
N GLY A 134 -2.37 -22.29 12.62
CA GLY A 134 -1.94 -22.39 14.02
C GLY A 134 -1.49 -21.02 14.55
N ASP A 135 -0.32 -20.97 15.19
CA ASP A 135 0.30 -19.72 15.66
C ASP A 135 1.05 -18.97 14.53
N ASP A 136 1.19 -19.60 13.37
CA ASP A 136 1.86 -19.06 12.19
C ASP A 136 0.88 -18.68 11.08
N GLY A 137 1.39 -18.04 10.02
CA GLY A 137 0.64 -17.78 8.79
C GLY A 137 1.41 -18.15 7.52
N SER A 138 0.69 -18.19 6.41
CA SER A 138 1.26 -18.34 5.06
C SER A 138 0.75 -17.24 4.15
N TYR A 139 1.58 -16.82 3.20
CA TYR A 139 1.28 -15.79 2.23
C TYR A 139 1.19 -16.38 0.83
N ARG A 140 0.27 -15.85 0.03
CA ARG A 140 0.19 -16.11 -1.41
C ARG A 140 0.12 -14.80 -2.16
N ILE A 141 0.83 -14.74 -3.27
CA ILE A 141 0.78 -13.60 -4.18
C ILE A 141 0.19 -14.09 -5.48
N ALA A 142 -0.89 -13.45 -5.92
CA ALA A 142 -1.60 -13.81 -7.14
C ALA A 142 -1.75 -12.62 -8.06
N VAL A 143 -1.63 -12.87 -9.37
CA VAL A 143 -2.10 -11.98 -10.42
C VAL A 143 -3.53 -12.37 -10.79
N ILE A 144 -4.36 -11.36 -10.96
CA ILE A 144 -5.78 -11.43 -11.24
C ILE A 144 -5.99 -10.67 -12.53
N GLY A 145 -6.56 -11.33 -13.53
CA GLY A 145 -6.96 -10.70 -14.78
C GLY A 145 -8.36 -11.18 -15.16
N ARG A 146 -8.64 -11.30 -16.46
CA ARG A 146 -9.93 -11.79 -16.99
C ARG A 146 -10.12 -13.33 -16.90
N GLY A 147 -9.49 -13.99 -15.94
CA GLY A 147 -9.47 -15.46 -15.86
C GLY A 147 -9.19 -15.97 -14.46
N LYS A 148 -8.79 -17.25 -14.36
CA LYS A 148 -8.42 -17.84 -13.07
C LYS A 148 -7.23 -17.10 -12.45
N PRO A 149 -7.21 -16.91 -11.11
CA PRO A 149 -6.07 -16.34 -10.42
C PRO A 149 -4.82 -17.16 -10.70
N ARG A 150 -3.68 -16.48 -10.86
CA ARG A 150 -2.39 -17.11 -11.10
C ARG A 150 -1.42 -16.76 -9.99
N TYR A 151 -1.00 -17.76 -9.23
CA TYR A 151 -0.06 -17.57 -8.13
C TYR A 151 1.37 -17.38 -8.64
N LEU A 152 2.02 -16.30 -8.20
CA LEU A 152 3.42 -15.98 -8.46
C LEU A 152 4.33 -16.61 -7.41
N LEU A 153 3.90 -16.52 -6.16
CA LEU A 153 4.70 -16.90 -5.01
C LEU A 153 3.76 -17.38 -3.90
N ALA A 154 4.21 -18.37 -3.14
CA ALA A 154 3.58 -18.81 -1.92
C ALA A 154 4.65 -19.11 -0.88
N THR A 155 4.40 -18.73 0.37
CA THR A 155 5.24 -19.11 1.50
C THR A 155 4.64 -20.30 2.23
N LYS A 156 5.48 -21.09 2.91
CA LYS A 156 5.01 -22.11 3.86
C LYS A 156 4.63 -21.45 5.19
N PRO A 157 3.76 -22.08 6.02
CA PRO A 157 3.55 -21.66 7.40
C PRO A 157 4.87 -21.44 8.14
N GLY A 158 5.01 -20.32 8.85
CA GLY A 158 6.19 -19.98 9.64
C GLY A 158 7.42 -19.56 8.83
N GLN A 159 7.28 -19.37 7.50
CA GLN A 159 8.40 -18.93 6.65
C GLN A 159 8.52 -17.40 6.58
N ALA A 160 7.42 -16.68 6.73
CA ALA A 160 7.38 -15.23 6.59
C ALA A 160 6.44 -14.62 7.63
N ASP A 161 6.87 -13.50 8.23
CA ASP A 161 6.03 -12.69 9.11
C ASP A 161 5.24 -11.64 8.32
N ASN A 162 5.71 -11.30 7.11
CA ASN A 162 5.05 -10.33 6.25
C ASN A 162 5.41 -10.56 4.79
N ALA A 163 4.48 -10.21 3.90
CA ALA A 163 4.72 -10.09 2.47
C ALA A 163 4.01 -8.83 1.95
N SER A 164 4.70 -8.07 1.10
CA SER A 164 4.13 -6.89 0.44
C SER A 164 4.42 -6.91 -1.06
N ILE A 165 3.62 -6.18 -1.81
CA ILE A 165 3.73 -6.09 -3.27
C ILE A 165 3.82 -4.64 -3.74
N CYS A 166 4.42 -4.46 -4.92
CA CYS A 166 4.28 -3.24 -5.69
C CYS A 166 4.33 -3.54 -7.18
N LEU A 167 3.27 -3.15 -7.88
CA LEU A 167 3.21 -3.23 -9.34
C LEU A 167 4.11 -2.15 -9.96
N ALA A 168 4.96 -2.55 -10.89
CA ALA A 168 5.82 -1.63 -11.62
C ALA A 168 4.97 -0.73 -12.54
N PRO A 169 5.46 0.48 -12.90
CA PRO A 169 4.75 1.39 -13.79
C PRO A 169 4.41 0.83 -15.17
N ASP A 170 5.12 -0.21 -15.62
CA ASP A 170 4.84 -0.88 -16.90
C ASP A 170 3.67 -1.87 -16.83
N GLY A 171 3.14 -2.16 -15.64
CA GLY A 171 2.11 -3.18 -15.40
C GLY A 171 2.55 -4.64 -15.65
N GLY A 172 3.74 -4.84 -16.22
CA GLY A 172 4.28 -6.13 -16.62
C GLY A 172 5.08 -6.81 -15.51
N HIS A 173 5.51 -6.05 -14.50
CA HIS A 173 6.31 -6.58 -13.41
C HIS A 173 5.73 -6.24 -12.05
N VAL A 174 5.93 -7.14 -11.09
CA VAL A 174 5.62 -6.89 -9.68
C VAL A 174 6.81 -7.24 -8.82
N ALA A 175 7.13 -6.36 -7.89
CA ALA A 175 8.03 -6.64 -6.79
C ALA A 175 7.24 -7.24 -5.64
N VAL A 176 7.71 -8.36 -5.11
CA VAL A 176 7.20 -9.03 -3.92
C VAL A 176 8.28 -8.99 -2.86
N VAL A 177 8.09 -8.21 -1.81
CA VAL A 177 9.03 -8.14 -0.69
C VAL A 177 8.53 -9.10 0.39
N VAL A 178 9.36 -10.08 0.72
CA VAL A 178 9.09 -11.06 1.78
C VAL A 178 10.00 -10.77 2.96
N GLN A 179 9.38 -10.54 4.11
CA GLN A 179 10.04 -10.50 5.41
C GLN A 179 10.08 -11.93 5.96
N PRO A 180 11.27 -12.52 6.16
CA PRO A 180 11.35 -13.86 6.72
C PRO A 180 10.81 -13.89 8.15
N ALA A 181 10.35 -15.06 8.59
CA ALA A 181 9.86 -15.22 9.95
C ALA A 181 10.95 -14.92 10.99
N HIS A 182 10.58 -14.23 12.06
CA HIS A 182 11.44 -13.79 13.15
C HIS A 182 12.61 -12.90 12.69
N ALA A 183 12.41 -12.16 11.59
CA ALA A 183 13.39 -11.21 11.11
C ALA A 183 13.66 -10.15 12.19
N LYS A 184 14.93 -9.93 12.52
CA LYS A 184 15.34 -8.89 13.47
C LYS A 184 15.08 -7.52 12.86
N ALA A 185 14.69 -6.56 13.70
CA ALA A 185 14.68 -5.16 13.29
C ALA A 185 16.07 -4.75 12.77
N ASP A 186 16.10 -3.94 11.71
CA ASP A 186 17.32 -3.41 11.09
C ASP A 186 18.05 -2.36 11.95
N GLY A 187 17.46 -1.98 13.09
CA GLY A 187 18.01 -1.04 14.04
C GLY A 187 17.75 0.43 13.69
N TYR A 188 16.91 0.73 12.70
CA TYR A 188 16.54 2.12 12.40
C TYR A 188 15.61 2.69 13.49
N PRO A 189 15.91 3.85 14.09
CA PRO A 189 15.30 4.26 15.37
C PRO A 189 13.86 4.80 15.26
N VAL A 190 13.43 5.25 14.08
CA VAL A 190 12.12 5.90 13.88
C VAL A 190 11.11 4.98 13.20
N GLN A 191 11.57 4.21 12.22
CA GLN A 191 10.74 3.24 11.48
C GLN A 191 11.62 2.02 11.18
N PRO A 192 11.84 1.15 12.18
CA PRO A 192 12.63 -0.05 11.97
C PRO A 192 11.96 -0.93 10.91
N SER A 193 12.74 -1.38 9.95
CA SER A 193 12.34 -2.44 9.02
C SER A 193 12.92 -3.78 9.46
N ALA A 194 12.69 -4.83 8.68
CA ALA A 194 13.24 -6.15 8.95
C ALA A 194 14.59 -6.37 8.24
N GLY A 195 15.54 -6.99 8.95
CA GLY A 195 16.74 -7.55 8.34
C GLY A 195 16.43 -8.72 7.40
N ASP A 196 17.38 -9.04 6.51
CA ASP A 196 17.33 -10.22 5.63
C ASP A 196 16.08 -10.34 4.73
N MET A 197 15.42 -9.22 4.44
CA MET A 197 14.34 -9.18 3.46
C MET A 197 14.81 -9.67 2.09
N THR A 198 13.91 -10.36 1.39
CA THR A 198 14.12 -10.81 0.01
C THR A 198 13.07 -10.19 -0.90
N THR A 199 13.50 -9.61 -2.02
CA THR A 199 12.61 -9.11 -3.06
C THR A 199 12.61 -10.06 -4.25
N TYR A 200 11.43 -10.49 -4.66
CA TYR A 200 11.22 -11.21 -5.91
C TYR A 200 10.62 -10.25 -6.93
N ILE A 201 11.25 -10.10 -8.09
CA ILE A 201 10.70 -9.36 -9.23
C ILE A 201 10.14 -10.39 -10.19
N ALA A 202 8.82 -10.41 -10.31
CA ALA A 202 8.09 -11.40 -11.10
C ALA A 202 7.37 -10.75 -12.28
N ASP A 203 7.38 -11.44 -13.42
CA ASP A 203 6.57 -11.14 -14.58
C ASP A 203 5.08 -11.43 -14.28
N THR A 204 4.21 -10.44 -14.48
CA THR A 204 2.76 -10.55 -14.25
C THR A 204 2.06 -11.43 -15.28
N SER A 205 2.74 -11.89 -16.33
CA SER A 205 2.31 -12.96 -17.23
C SER A 205 2.76 -14.36 -16.78
N GLY A 206 3.78 -14.45 -15.91
CA GLY A 206 4.24 -15.69 -15.30
C GLY A 206 5.45 -16.33 -15.95
N GLY A 207 6.17 -15.58 -16.77
CA GLY A 207 7.47 -15.99 -17.30
C GLY A 207 8.53 -16.05 -16.22
N SER A 208 9.27 -14.96 -16.05
CA SER A 208 10.47 -14.92 -15.20
C SER A 208 10.19 -14.44 -13.77
N VAL A 209 10.96 -14.99 -12.83
CA VAL A 209 11.12 -14.46 -11.47
C VAL A 209 12.61 -14.29 -11.19
N VAL A 210 13.00 -13.11 -10.73
CA VAL A 210 14.37 -12.82 -10.29
C VAL A 210 14.35 -12.49 -8.81
N GLU A 211 15.33 -13.02 -8.08
CA GLU A 211 15.51 -12.76 -6.66
C GLU A 211 16.61 -11.70 -6.44
N ALA A 212 16.34 -10.76 -5.55
CA ALA A 212 17.31 -9.79 -5.06
C ALA A 212 17.26 -9.72 -3.53
N ARG A 213 18.43 -9.70 -2.89
CA ARG A 213 18.51 -9.46 -1.44
C ARG A 213 18.23 -7.99 -1.13
N GLY A 214 17.50 -7.76 -0.05
CA GLY A 214 17.02 -6.44 0.35
C GLY A 214 15.57 -6.19 -0.04
N ALA A 215 15.11 -4.98 0.22
CA ALA A 215 13.73 -4.56 0.01
C ALA A 215 13.62 -3.33 -0.89
N GLN A 216 12.38 -3.01 -1.27
CA GLN A 216 11.96 -1.72 -1.83
C GLN A 216 12.75 -1.27 -3.09
N PRO A 217 12.46 -1.87 -4.27
CA PRO A 217 12.80 -1.22 -5.54
C PRO A 217 12.36 0.25 -5.54
N GLN A 218 13.10 1.12 -6.23
CA GLN A 218 12.85 2.57 -6.19
C GLN A 218 11.43 2.96 -6.64
N TRP A 219 10.72 2.15 -7.43
CA TRP A 219 9.32 2.41 -7.78
C TRP A 219 8.31 1.98 -6.71
N CYS A 220 8.73 1.21 -5.70
CA CYS A 220 7.90 0.82 -4.55
C CYS A 220 7.67 1.96 -3.56
N SER A 221 8.38 3.08 -3.69
CA SER A 221 8.24 4.25 -2.82
C SER A 221 6.92 5.01 -3.00
N SER A 222 6.04 4.56 -3.90
CA SER A 222 4.68 5.08 -4.09
C SER A 222 3.59 4.15 -3.58
N GLY A 223 3.90 3.21 -2.67
CA GLY A 223 2.94 2.37 -1.94
C GLY A 223 3.11 2.53 -0.42
N PRO A 224 2.10 2.16 0.40
CA PRO A 224 2.18 2.30 1.85
C PRO A 224 3.41 1.55 2.37
N THR A 225 4.27 2.27 3.10
CA THR A 225 5.43 1.68 3.77
C THR A 225 4.93 0.61 4.73
N SER A 226 5.46 -0.61 4.61
CA SER A 226 5.08 -1.77 5.41
C SER A 226 4.96 -1.44 6.90
N ASN A 227 3.91 -1.99 7.53
CA ASN A 227 3.65 -1.94 8.97
C ASN A 227 4.94 -2.13 9.77
N ALA A 228 5.16 -1.23 10.74
CA ALA A 228 6.27 -1.32 11.68
C ALA A 228 6.28 -2.69 12.37
N VAL A 229 7.45 -3.31 12.45
CA VAL A 229 7.68 -4.45 13.33
C VAL A 229 7.51 -3.94 14.75
N SER A 230 6.64 -4.57 15.54
CA SER A 230 6.49 -4.22 16.96
C SER A 230 7.86 -4.34 17.62
N ALA A 231 8.30 -3.29 18.31
CA ALA A 231 9.49 -3.38 19.14
C ALA A 231 9.15 -4.35 20.28
N ASP A 232 9.66 -5.56 20.23
CA ASP A 232 9.68 -6.43 21.39
C ASP A 232 10.39 -5.67 22.51
N GLY A 233 9.61 -5.32 23.54
CA GLY A 233 10.13 -4.74 24.77
C GLY A 233 10.95 -5.79 25.54
N PRO A 234 11.90 -5.33 26.38
CA PRO A 234 12.74 -6.22 27.20
C PRO A 234 11.95 -7.10 28.17
#